data_AF-A0A9N8WKG9-F1
#
_entry.id   AF-A0A9N8WKG9-F1
#
_cell.length_a   1.000
_cell.length_b   1.000
_cell.length_c   1.000
_cell.angle_alpha   90.00
_cell.angle_beta   90.00
_cell.angle_gamma   90.00
#
_symmetry.space_group_name_H-M   'P 1'
#
loop_
_entity.id
_entity.type
_entity.pdbx_description
1 polymer ?
#
loop_
_entity_poly.entity_id
_entity_poly.type
_entity_poly.pdbx_seq_one_letter_code
_entity_poly.pdbx_strand_id
1 'polypeptide(L)'
;MYPTRIVNALHKHVPLIKFLGPRSKLHKGEIVEEVQKLHPAAQSGTKTSFSSAQKQSNNSKSIYMDYSQLPEKYKRKGPSLEEIDVIDLGGADHVIRYKGY
;
A
#
# COMPACT_ATOMS: atom_id res chain seq x y z
N MET A 1 -15.80 32.33 27.49
CA MET A 1 -14.62 31.44 27.29
C MET A 1 -15.12 30.00 27.40
N TYR A 2 -14.92 29.16 26.39
CA TYR A 2 -15.38 27.76 26.43
C TYR A 2 -14.40 26.90 27.24
N PRO A 3 -14.87 25.98 28.09
CA PRO A 3 -13.99 25.04 28.76
C PRO A 3 -13.52 23.99 27.75
N THR A 4 -12.24 23.99 27.41
CA THR A 4 -11.59 22.92 26.65
C THR A 4 -11.53 21.66 27.52
N ARG A 5 -12.24 20.60 27.12
CA ARG A 5 -12.16 19.30 27.79
C ARG A 5 -10.79 18.68 27.49
N ILE A 6 -9.91 18.69 28.48
CA ILE A 6 -8.62 17.98 28.40
C ILE A 6 -8.94 16.48 28.45
N VAL A 7 -8.73 15.78 27.33
CA VAL A 7 -8.89 14.32 27.25
C VAL A 7 -7.55 13.69 27.57
N ASN A 8 -7.41 13.17 28.79
CA ASN A 8 -6.25 12.39 29.17
C ASN A 8 -6.42 10.97 28.60
N ALA A 9 -5.43 10.50 27.84
CA ALA A 9 -5.40 9.11 27.41
C ALA A 9 -5.25 8.21 28.65
N LEU A 10 -6.07 7.15 28.73
CA LEU A 10 -6.05 6.20 29.84
C LEU A 10 -4.67 5.52 29.99
N HIS A 11 -3.93 5.38 28.88
CA HIS A 11 -2.61 4.77 28.85
C HIS A 11 -1.61 5.59 28.04
N LYS A 12 -0.34 5.56 28.48
CA LYS A 12 0.78 6.16 27.73
C LYS A 12 1.04 5.34 26.46
N HIS A 13 1.36 6.01 25.35
CA HIS A 13 1.67 5.35 24.09
C HIS A 13 2.91 4.44 24.24
N VAL A 14 2.68 3.13 24.28
CA VAL A 14 3.75 2.11 24.31
C VAL A 14 4.05 1.72 22.86
N PRO A 15 5.32 1.75 22.42
CA PRO A 15 5.65 1.31 21.07
C PRO A 15 5.35 -0.19 20.91
N LEU A 16 4.70 -0.55 19.81
CA LEU A 16 4.38 -1.95 19.48
C LEU A 16 5.64 -2.81 19.31
N ILE A 17 6.76 -2.18 18.98
CA ILE A 17 8.07 -2.84 18.82
C ILE A 17 8.97 -2.44 19.98
N LYS A 18 9.45 -3.46 20.70
CA LYS A 18 10.49 -3.30 21.72
C LYS A 18 11.84 -3.21 21.01
N PHE A 19 12.49 -2.05 21.10
CA PHE A 19 13.86 -1.93 20.62
C PHE A 19 14.77 -2.79 21.48
N LEU A 20 15.55 -3.67 20.84
CA LEU A 20 16.61 -4.40 21.51
C LEU A 20 17.78 -3.43 21.72
N GLY A 21 17.73 -2.67 22.82
CA GLY A 21 18.81 -1.79 23.26
C GLY A 21 18.37 -0.35 23.61
N PRO A 22 19.34 0.48 24.06
CA PRO A 22 19.07 1.85 24.50
C PRO A 22 18.49 2.72 23.37
N ARG A 23 17.33 3.33 23.66
CA ARG A 23 16.60 4.23 22.74
C ARG A 23 17.37 5.52 22.39
N SER A 24 18.45 5.83 23.10
CA SER A 24 19.34 6.98 22.81
C SER A 24 20.10 6.82 21.49
N LYS A 25 20.23 5.60 20.97
CA LYS A 25 20.90 5.30 19.69
C LYS A 25 19.98 5.38 18.47
N LEU A 26 18.67 5.57 18.67
CA LEU A 26 17.75 5.85 17.57
C LEU A 26 17.95 7.31 17.15
N HIS A 27 18.42 7.51 15.91
CA HIS A 27 18.73 8.78 15.26
C HIS A 27 17.96 9.98 15.85
N LYS A 28 18.65 10.80 16.66
CA LYS A 28 18.08 11.99 17.32
C LYS A 28 18.44 13.31 16.66
N GLY A 29 19.05 13.33 15.48
CA GLY A 29 19.39 14.60 14.87
C GLY A 29 20.47 14.53 13.81
N GLU A 30 20.20 13.82 12.74
CA GLU A 30 20.90 14.08 11.49
C GLU A 30 19.85 14.04 10.38
N ILE A 31 19.22 15.19 10.15
CA ILE A 31 18.87 15.55 8.79
C ILE A 31 20.22 15.85 8.12
N VAL A 32 21.03 14.81 7.90
CA VAL A 32 21.92 14.86 6.75
C VAL A 32 20.96 14.94 5.59
N GLU A 33 21.29 15.76 4.61
CA GLU A 33 20.75 15.69 3.25
C GLU A 33 21.14 14.33 2.62
N GLU A 34 20.87 13.22 3.31
CA GLU A 34 20.92 11.87 2.81
C GLU A 34 19.71 11.76 1.90
N VAL A 35 19.94 12.07 0.62
CA VAL A 35 19.30 11.48 -0.55
C VAL A 35 18.33 10.41 -0.07
N GLN A 36 17.05 10.76 0.03
CA GLN A 36 16.01 9.85 0.48
C GLN A 36 16.21 8.58 -0.35
N LYS A 37 16.80 7.54 0.26
CA LYS A 37 16.94 6.25 -0.40
C LYS A 37 15.50 5.78 -0.52
N LEU A 38 14.93 6.03 -1.70
CA LEU A 38 13.63 5.55 -2.08
C LEU A 38 13.61 4.09 -1.66
N HIS A 39 12.61 3.71 -0.87
CA HIS A 39 12.42 2.31 -0.52
C HIS A 39 12.46 1.51 -1.83
N PRO A 40 13.08 0.32 -1.91
CA PRO A 40 13.25 -0.39 -3.19
C PRO A 40 11.94 -0.67 -3.95
N ALA A 41 10.80 -0.60 -3.26
CA ALA A 41 9.46 -0.73 -3.81
C ALA A 41 8.72 0.61 -4.05
N ALA A 42 9.38 1.75 -3.77
CA ALA A 42 8.84 3.05 -4.06
C ALA A 42 8.81 3.23 -5.57
N GLN A 43 7.59 3.28 -6.10
CA GLN A 43 7.35 3.45 -7.52
C GLN A 43 7.76 4.87 -7.89
N SER A 44 9.01 5.04 -8.33
CA SER A 44 9.47 6.28 -8.96
C SER A 44 8.60 6.49 -10.20
N GLY A 45 7.90 7.62 -10.21
CA GLY A 45 6.76 7.84 -11.09
C GLY A 45 7.05 7.63 -12.58
N THR A 46 6.18 6.82 -13.19
CA THR A 46 5.68 7.12 -14.53
C THR A 46 4.22 6.67 -14.55
N LYS A 47 3.35 7.65 -14.78
CA LYS A 47 1.94 7.42 -15.03
C LYS A 47 1.83 6.36 -16.13
N THR A 48 0.95 5.41 -15.88
CA THR A 48 0.54 4.32 -16.76
C THR A 48 0.26 4.82 -18.18
N SER A 49 1.22 4.63 -19.08
CA SER A 49 0.93 4.54 -20.50
C SER A 49 1.09 3.07 -20.88
N PHE A 50 -0.05 2.46 -21.19
CA PHE A 50 -0.11 1.16 -21.83
C PHE A 50 0.60 1.26 -23.18
N SER A 51 1.85 0.83 -23.25
CA SER A 51 2.48 0.48 -24.53
C SER A 51 3.46 -0.65 -24.31
N SER A 52 3.09 -1.78 -24.88
CA SER A 52 3.92 -2.96 -25.09
C SER A 52 5.31 -2.60 -25.60
N ALA A 53 6.28 -3.35 -25.07
CA ALA A 53 7.68 -3.45 -25.49
C ALA A 53 8.61 -2.31 -25.06
N GLN A 54 9.50 -2.62 -24.11
CA GLN A 54 10.87 -2.10 -24.18
C GLN A 54 11.88 -3.02 -23.47
N LYS A 55 13.01 -3.20 -24.15
CA LYS A 55 14.16 -4.04 -23.84
C LYS A 55 14.87 -3.63 -22.54
N GLN A 56 15.21 -4.67 -21.76
CA GLN A 56 16.47 -4.97 -21.06
C GLN A 56 17.23 -3.86 -20.32
N SER A 57 17.42 -4.07 -19.01
CA SER A 57 18.60 -3.61 -18.27
C SER A 57 19.15 -4.75 -17.40
N ASN A 58 20.47 -4.74 -17.24
CA ASN A 58 21.33 -5.90 -17.05
C ASN A 58 21.35 -6.46 -15.61
N ASN A 59 21.54 -7.79 -15.55
CA ASN A 59 22.15 -8.54 -14.44
C ASN A 59 21.28 -8.94 -13.22
N SER A 60 20.00 -9.16 -13.44
CA SER A 60 19.33 -10.34 -12.86
C SER A 60 18.74 -11.10 -14.04
N LYS A 61 18.71 -12.44 -14.01
CA LYS A 61 17.86 -13.19 -14.95
C LYS A 61 16.41 -12.88 -14.58
N SER A 62 15.94 -11.69 -14.94
CA SER A 62 14.55 -11.29 -14.87
C SER A 62 13.84 -12.15 -15.90
N ILE A 63 13.37 -13.32 -15.46
CA ILE A 63 12.47 -14.13 -16.27
C ILE A 63 11.19 -13.33 -16.35
N TYR A 64 11.05 -12.56 -17.42
CA TYR A 64 9.79 -11.92 -17.76
C TYR A 64 8.82 -13.05 -18.11
N MET A 65 7.96 -13.40 -17.17
CA MET A 65 6.87 -14.34 -17.40
C MET A 65 5.72 -13.56 -18.00
N ASP A 66 5.31 -13.96 -19.21
CA ASP A 66 4.09 -13.42 -19.80
C ASP A 66 2.88 -13.89 -18.99
N TYR A 67 1.81 -13.10 -18.94
CA TYR A 67 0.60 -13.43 -18.19
C TYR A 67 -0.02 -14.76 -18.64
N SER A 68 0.17 -15.12 -19.91
CA SER A 68 -0.26 -16.40 -20.48
C SER A 68 0.41 -17.61 -19.82
N GLN A 69 1.65 -17.44 -19.33
CA GLN A 69 2.51 -18.48 -18.76
C GLN A 69 2.32 -18.67 -17.25
N LEU A 70 1.53 -17.81 -16.60
CA LEU A 70 1.24 -17.93 -15.17
C LEU A 70 0.40 -19.17 -14.87
N PRO A 71 0.70 -19.93 -13.80
CA PRO A 71 -0.20 -20.96 -13.30
C PRO A 71 -1.59 -20.39 -13.01
N GLU A 72 -2.62 -21.20 -13.20
CA GLU A 72 -4.03 -20.75 -13.15
C GLU A 72 -4.41 -20.06 -11.84
N LYS A 73 -3.88 -20.53 -10.70
CA LYS A 73 -4.04 -19.92 -9.38
C LYS A 73 -3.58 -18.45 -9.29
N TYR A 74 -2.68 -18.02 -10.19
CA TYR A 74 -2.12 -16.68 -10.24
C TYR A 74 -2.68 -15.84 -11.39
N LYS A 75 -3.51 -16.43 -12.26
CA LYS A 75 -4.22 -15.67 -13.29
C LYS A 75 -5.30 -14.84 -12.61
N ARG A 76 -5.40 -13.57 -13.00
CA ARG A 76 -6.47 -12.69 -12.51
C ARG A 76 -7.80 -13.23 -13.04
N LYS A 77 -8.72 -13.53 -12.14
CA LYS A 77 -10.12 -13.76 -12.51
C LYS A 77 -10.77 -12.39 -12.68
N GLY A 78 -11.47 -12.18 -13.78
CA GLY A 78 -12.32 -11.01 -13.94
C GLY A 78 -13.48 -11.04 -12.93
N PRO A 79 -14.12 -9.90 -12.66
CA PRO A 79 -15.34 -9.89 -11.87
C PRO A 79 -16.42 -10.73 -12.56
N SER A 80 -17.21 -11.43 -11.76
CA SER A 80 -18.42 -12.12 -12.20
C SER A 80 -19.50 -11.11 -12.62
N LEU A 81 -20.51 -11.58 -13.37
CA LEU A 81 -21.62 -10.72 -13.80
C LEU A 81 -22.36 -10.08 -12.62
N GLU A 82 -22.59 -10.84 -11.54
CA GLU A 82 -23.21 -10.32 -10.32
C GLU A 82 -22.37 -9.21 -9.66
N GLU A 83 -21.04 -9.37 -9.64
CA GLU A 83 -20.14 -8.35 -9.10
C GLU A 83 -20.16 -7.08 -9.96
N ILE A 84 -20.25 -7.22 -11.29
CA ILE A 84 -20.37 -6.09 -12.22
C ILE A 84 -21.67 -5.32 -11.94
N ASP A 85 -22.80 -6.01 -11.83
CA ASP A 85 -24.09 -5.37 -11.54
C ASP A 85 -24.05 -4.61 -10.21
N VAL A 86 -23.44 -5.20 -9.17
CA VAL A 86 -23.28 -4.54 -7.87
C VAL A 86 -22.37 -3.32 -7.97
N ILE A 87 -21.28 -3.38 -8.74
CA ILE A 87 -20.40 -2.24 -8.99
C ILE A 87 -21.18 -1.11 -9.67
N ASP A 88 -21.96 -1.43 -10.69
CA ASP A 88 -22.76 -0.46 -11.46
C ASP A 88 -23.87 0.18 -10.59
N LEU A 89 -24.41 -0.56 -9.63
CA LEU A 89 -25.40 -0.06 -8.66
C LEU A 89 -24.82 0.83 -7.56
N GLY A 90 -23.49 1.02 -7.51
CA GLY A 90 -22.80 1.86 -6.53
C GLY A 90 -21.93 1.09 -5.53
N GLY A 91 -21.67 -0.20 -5.78
CA GLY A 91 -20.74 -1.03 -5.03
C GLY A 91 -21.05 -1.09 -3.53
N ALA A 92 -20.03 -0.82 -2.70
CA ALA A 92 -20.15 -0.88 -1.25
C ALA A 92 -21.15 0.14 -0.68
N ASP A 93 -21.32 1.32 -1.31
CA ASP A 93 -22.25 2.33 -0.82
C ASP A 93 -23.72 1.92 -1.02
N HIS A 94 -24.00 1.15 -2.09
CA HIS A 94 -25.32 0.56 -2.33
C HIS A 94 -25.64 -0.51 -1.28
N VAL A 95 -24.69 -1.39 -0.96
CA VAL A 95 -24.89 -2.46 0.03
C VAL A 95 -25.14 -1.90 1.43
N ILE A 96 -24.39 -0.88 1.85
CA ILE A 96 -24.54 -0.28 3.19
C ILE A 96 -25.89 0.43 3.32
N ARG A 97 -26.33 1.14 2.27
CA ARG A 97 -27.57 1.94 2.31
C ARG A 97 -28.84 1.11 2.23
N TYR A 98 -28.84 0.02 1.47
CA TYR A 98 -30.05 -0.76 1.19
C TYR A 98 -30.11 -2.11 1.89
N LYS A 99 -28.96 -2.67 2.31
CA LYS A 99 -28.91 -4.01 2.93
C LYS A 99 -28.79 -4.02 4.46
N GLY A 100 -28.73 -2.83 5.09
CA GLY A 100 -28.92 -2.63 6.53
C GLY A 100 -28.20 -3.66 7.42
N TYR A 101 -26.89 -3.50 7.59
CA TYR A 101 -26.13 -4.15 8.66
C TYR A 101 -26.02 -3.22 9.87
#